data_AF-A0A0F9TNF0-F1
#
_entry.id   AF-A0A0F9TNF0-F1
#
_cell.length_a   1.000
_cell.length_b   1.000
_cell.length_c   1.000
_cell.angle_alpha   90.00
_cell.angle_beta   90.00
_cell.angle_gamma   90.00
#
_symmetry.space_group_name_H-M   'P 1'
#
loop_
_entity.id
_entity.type
_entity.pdbx_description
1 polymer ?
#
loop_
_entity_poly.entity_id
_entity_poly.type
_entity_poly.pdbx_seq_one_letter_code
_entity_poly.pdbx_strand_id
1 'polypeptide(L)'
;MLSVLLQMGVLIACGFIWTQLAPKHIPALAHRRALTDLVFYILLPALVLDVIWGTPMTPTSLKISVTAFSGLVTAAVIMWLVLKLMPVSSSQKGALMLAATFPNVTYLGLPVTNQVLGSWSNAVVLQYDLFACT
;
A
#
# COMPACT_ATOMS: atom_id res chain seq x y z
N MET A 1 14.91 7.12 -6.83
CA MET A 1 13.68 6.35 -7.16
C MET A 1 14.00 4.98 -7.76
N LEU A 2 14.76 4.90 -8.86
CA LEU A 2 15.04 3.63 -9.55
C LEU A 2 15.67 2.56 -8.63
N SER A 3 16.62 2.95 -7.77
CA SER A 3 17.27 2.00 -6.87
C SER A 3 16.30 1.39 -5.84
N VAL A 4 15.36 2.17 -5.31
CA VAL A 4 14.32 1.66 -4.39
C VAL A 4 13.37 0.73 -5.13
N LEU A 5 12.90 1.11 -6.32
CA LEU A 5 12.04 0.24 -7.13
C LEU A 5 12.75 -1.08 -7.49
N LEU A 6 14.05 -1.03 -7.80
CA LEU A 6 14.85 -2.21 -8.05
C LEU A 6 14.98 -3.09 -6.79
N GLN A 7 15.26 -2.50 -5.63
CA GLN A 7 15.34 -3.22 -4.35
C GLN A 7 14.01 -3.93 -4.04
N MET A 8 12.88 -3.24 -4.21
CA MET A 8 11.56 -3.83 -4.02
C MET A 8 11.28 -4.94 -5.04
N GLY A 9 11.63 -4.74 -6.32
CA GLY A 9 11.49 -5.75 -7.35
C GLY A 9 12.33 -7.00 -7.08
N VAL A 10 13.58 -6.83 -6.64
CA VAL A 10 14.45 -7.93 -6.22
C VAL A 10 13.86 -8.66 -5.02
N LEU A 11 13.32 -7.95 -4.02
CA LEU A 11 12.68 -8.58 -2.86
C LEU A 11 11.46 -9.42 -3.27
N ILE A 12 10.61 -8.90 -4.16
CA ILE A 12 9.47 -9.63 -4.72
C ILE A 12 9.95 -10.88 -5.48
N ALA A 13 11.00 -10.76 -6.30
CA ALA A 13 11.59 -11.88 -7.02
C ALA A 13 12.14 -12.96 -6.08
N CYS A 14 12.82 -12.55 -5.00
CA CYS A 14 13.28 -13.46 -3.95
C CYS A 14 12.10 -14.18 -3.27
N GLY A 15 11.01 -13.47 -2.95
CA GLY A 15 9.80 -14.07 -2.41
C GLY A 15 9.18 -15.10 -3.36
N PHE A 16 9.13 -14.79 -4.66
CA PHE A 16 8.67 -15.73 -5.69
C PHE A 16 9.56 -16.97 -5.77
N ILE A 17 10.88 -16.80 -5.85
CA ILE A 17 11.84 -17.93 -5.86
C ILE A 17 11.68 -18.78 -4.59
N TRP A 18 11.49 -18.14 -3.43
CA TRP A 18 11.27 -18.85 -2.17
C TRP A 18 10.03 -19.74 -2.22
N THR A 19 8.93 -19.32 -2.87
CA THR A 19 7.74 -20.20 -2.99
C THR A 19 8.03 -21.51 -3.74
N GLN A 20 9.06 -21.54 -4.59
CA GLN A 20 9.46 -22.73 -5.34
C GLN A 20 10.48 -23.60 -4.59
N LEU A 21 11.34 -22.98 -3.77
CA LEU A 21 12.40 -23.66 -3.02
C LEU A 21 12.01 -24.03 -1.58
N ALA A 22 10.94 -23.44 -1.06
CA ALA A 22 10.50 -23.63 0.31
C ALA A 22 10.22 -25.12 0.62
N PRO A 23 10.49 -25.57 1.85
CA PRO A 23 10.23 -26.95 2.22
C PRO A 23 8.77 -27.33 2.01
N LYS A 24 8.51 -28.37 1.21
CA LYS A 24 7.16 -28.82 0.80
C LYS A 24 6.22 -29.17 1.96
N HIS A 25 6.75 -29.40 3.16
CA HIS A 25 5.97 -29.71 4.36
C HIS A 25 5.28 -28.48 4.96
N ILE A 26 5.69 -27.26 4.58
CA ILE A 26 5.03 -26.03 4.99
C ILE A 26 4.20 -25.51 3.81
N PRO A 27 2.87 -25.38 3.96
CA PRO A 27 2.05 -24.84 2.89
C PRO A 27 2.39 -23.37 2.65
N ALA A 28 2.45 -22.95 1.38
CA ALA A 28 2.72 -21.56 0.99
C ALA A 28 1.79 -20.54 1.68
N LEU A 29 0.54 -20.94 1.96
CA LEU A 29 -0.42 -20.12 2.69
C LEU A 29 0.02 -19.84 4.13
N ALA A 30 0.67 -20.80 4.81
CA ALA A 30 1.17 -20.60 6.17
C ALA A 30 2.32 -19.58 6.20
N HIS A 31 3.24 -19.64 5.23
CA HIS A 31 4.29 -18.64 5.07
C HIS A 31 3.72 -17.23 4.87
N ARG A 32 2.74 -17.10 3.95
CA ARG A 32 2.08 -15.82 3.71
C ARG A 32 1.39 -15.30 4.97
N ARG A 33 0.60 -16.13 5.65
CA ARG A 33 -0.13 -15.72 6.85
C ARG A 33 0.81 -15.27 7.96
N ALA A 34 1.86 -16.04 8.26
CA ALA A 34 2.84 -15.65 9.30
C ALA A 34 3.51 -14.30 9.01
N LEU A 35 3.89 -14.04 7.76
CA LEU A 35 4.47 -12.75 7.36
C LEU A 35 3.45 -11.61 7.43
N THR A 36 2.22 -11.84 6.95
CA THR A 36 1.15 -10.84 7.03
C THR A 36 0.81 -10.52 8.48
N ASP A 37 0.65 -11.52 9.34
CA ASP A 37 0.33 -11.32 10.75
C ASP A 37 1.44 -10.54 11.47
N LEU A 38 2.71 -10.89 11.22
CA LEU A 38 3.85 -10.14 11.75
C LEU A 38 3.82 -8.67 11.32
N VAL A 39 3.56 -8.42 10.04
CA VAL A 39 3.50 -7.06 9.50
C VAL A 39 2.33 -6.28 10.10
N PHE A 40 1.11 -6.83 10.05
CA PHE A 40 -0.10 -6.11 10.45
C PHE A 40 -0.24 -5.94 11.96
N TYR A 41 0.21 -6.90 12.76
CA TYR A 41 0.03 -6.84 14.22
C TYR A 41 1.23 -6.25 14.97
N ILE A 42 2.44 -6.29 14.40
CA ILE A 42 3.65 -5.85 15.12
C ILE A 42 4.34 -4.72 14.37
N LEU A 43 4.78 -4.96 13.13
CA LEU A 43 5.69 -4.03 12.44
C LEU A 43 5.00 -2.74 11.99
N LEU A 44 3.79 -2.84 11.42
CA LEU A 44 3.02 -1.70 10.95
C LEU A 44 2.55 -0.82 12.12
N PRO A 45 1.97 -1.35 13.22
CA PRO A 45 1.66 -0.54 14.39
C PRO A 45 2.90 0.14 14.99
N ALA A 46 4.04 -0.58 15.08
CA ALA A 46 5.28 0.01 15.56
C ALA A 46 5.75 1.18 14.68
N LEU A 47 5.66 1.04 13.36
CA LEU A 47 6.00 2.10 12.40
C LEU A 47 5.07 3.32 12.53
N VAL A 48 3.77 3.08 12.67
CA VAL A 48 2.79 4.17 12.87
C VAL A 48 3.09 4.92 14.16
N LEU A 49 3.37 4.21 15.25
CA LEU A 49 3.75 4.84 16.51
C LEU A 49 5.04 5.66 16.37
N ASP A 50 6.10 5.08 15.80
CA ASP A 50 7.39 5.77 15.61
C ASP A 50 7.25 7.09 14.85
N VAL A 51 6.51 7.09 13.73
CA VAL A 51 6.40 8.27 12.87
C VAL A 51 5.35 9.27 13.35
N ILE A 52 4.16 8.80 13.75
CA ILE A 52 3.06 9.69 14.12
C ILE A 52 3.28 10.32 15.50
N TRP A 53 3.96 9.64 16.43
CA TRP A 53 4.23 10.18 17.77
C TRP A 53 5.03 11.48 17.74
N GLY A 54 5.98 11.60 16.80
CA GLY A 54 6.77 12.81 16.60
C GLY A 54 6.09 13.86 15.72
N THR A 55 4.92 13.57 15.15
CA THR A 55 4.28 14.44 14.16
C THR A 55 3.24 15.35 14.81
N PRO A 56 3.39 16.70 14.73
CA PRO A 56 2.39 17.61 15.25
C PRO A 56 1.09 17.52 14.44
N MET A 57 -0.02 17.26 15.11
CA MET A 57 -1.35 17.29 14.51
C MET A 57 -1.74 18.74 14.21
N THR A 58 -1.61 19.12 12.94
CA THR A 58 -1.91 20.48 12.46
C THR A 58 -3.11 20.43 11.50
N PRO A 59 -3.74 21.57 11.16
CA PRO A 59 -4.80 21.62 10.15
C PRO A 59 -4.40 21.05 8.78
N THR A 60 -3.09 20.90 8.52
CA THR A 60 -2.55 20.22 7.34
C THR A 60 -2.94 18.75 7.30
N SER A 61 -3.08 18.07 8.44
CA SER A 61 -3.53 16.67 8.52
C SER A 61 -4.91 16.48 7.89
N LEU A 62 -5.84 17.41 8.13
CA LEU A 62 -7.16 17.36 7.50
C LEU A 62 -7.08 17.55 5.98
N LYS A 63 -6.18 18.42 5.51
CA LYS A 63 -5.95 18.60 4.06
C LYS A 63 -5.44 17.30 3.43
N ILE A 64 -4.52 16.60 4.10
CA ILE A 64 -3.99 15.30 3.64
C ILE A 64 -5.14 14.29 3.50
N SER A 65 -6.00 14.16 4.52
CA SER A 65 -7.15 13.24 4.47
C SER A 65 -8.14 13.58 3.35
N VAL A 66 -8.46 14.86 3.16
CA VAL A 66 -9.37 15.30 2.08
C VAL A 66 -8.76 15.04 0.71
N THR A 67 -7.48 15.33 0.53
CA THR A 67 -6.75 15.01 -0.71
C THR A 67 -6.76 13.51 -0.97
N ALA A 68 -6.50 12.70 0.05
CA ALA A 68 -6.50 11.25 -0.07
C ALA A 68 -7.85 10.70 -0.49
N PHE A 69 -8.92 11.11 0.20
CA PHE A 69 -10.29 10.73 -0.12
C PHE A 69 -10.68 11.16 -1.54
N SER A 70 -10.32 12.38 -1.94
CA SER A 70 -10.60 12.85 -3.31
C SER A 70 -9.89 12.00 -4.36
N GLY A 71 -8.67 11.52 -4.08
CA GLY A 71 -7.93 10.61 -4.93
C GLY A 71 -8.63 9.26 -5.10
N LEU A 72 -9.13 8.67 -4.01
CA LEU A 72 -9.89 7.41 -4.04
C LEU A 72 -11.17 7.55 -4.85
N VAL A 73 -11.96 8.60 -4.59
CA VAL A 73 -13.21 8.86 -5.33
C VAL A 73 -12.92 9.06 -6.82
N THR A 74 -11.88 9.83 -7.15
CA THR A 74 -11.48 10.07 -8.54
C THR A 74 -11.08 8.77 -9.23
N ALA A 75 -10.26 7.93 -8.58
CA ALA A 75 -9.85 6.64 -9.12
C ALA A 75 -11.05 5.70 -9.33
N ALA A 76 -11.97 5.62 -8.36
CA ALA A 76 -13.18 4.81 -8.47
C ALA A 76 -14.09 5.28 -9.61
N VAL A 77 -14.29 6.60 -9.77
CA VAL A 77 -15.10 7.18 -10.85
C VAL A 77 -14.46 6.90 -12.21
N ILE A 78 -13.15 7.11 -12.35
CA ILE A 78 -12.43 6.82 -13.60
C ILE A 78 -12.55 5.33 -13.93
N MET A 79 -12.29 4.44 -12.98
CA MET A 79 -12.41 3.00 -13.20
C MET A 79 -13.84 2.60 -13.56
N TRP A 80 -14.85 3.19 -12.91
CA TRP A 80 -16.25 2.96 -13.26
C TRP A 80 -16.58 3.35 -14.70
N LEU A 81 -16.08 4.50 -15.16
CA LEU A 81 -16.25 4.94 -16.55
C LEU A 81 -15.57 3.98 -17.53
N VAL A 82 -14.35 3.52 -17.21
CA VAL A 82 -13.62 2.54 -18.03
C VAL A 82 -14.36 1.20 -18.09
N LEU A 83 -14.90 0.73 -16.96
CA LEU A 83 -15.66 -0.53 -16.88
C LEU A 83 -17.00 -0.50 -17.64
N LYS A 84 -17.53 0.67 -17.99
CA LYS A 84 -18.68 0.78 -18.89
C LYS A 84 -18.34 0.42 -20.33
N LEU A 85 -17.09 0.65 -20.73
CA LEU A 85 -16.62 0.42 -22.10
C LEU A 85 -15.98 -0.96 -22.28
N MET A 86 -15.59 -1.62 -21.18
CA MET A 86 -14.95 -2.93 -21.20
C MET A 86 -15.96 -4.08 -21.04
N PRO A 87 -15.93 -5.10 -21.93
CA PRO A 87 -16.72 -6.31 -21.77
C PRO A 87 -16.07 -7.23 -20.71
N VAL A 88 -16.46 -7.06 -19.46
CA VAL A 88 -15.95 -7.87 -18.33
C VAL A 88 -17.10 -8.40 -17.46
N SER A 89 -16.89 -9.55 -16.82
CA SER A 89 -17.86 -10.16 -15.90
C SER A 89 -18.05 -9.33 -14.62
N SER A 90 -19.15 -9.54 -13.89
CA SER A 90 -19.41 -8.83 -12.63
C SER A 90 -18.30 -9.04 -11.58
N SER A 91 -17.72 -10.24 -11.53
CA SER A 91 -16.59 -10.54 -10.63
C SER A 91 -15.34 -9.75 -11.01
N GLN A 92 -15.03 -9.68 -12.32
CA GLN A 92 -13.90 -8.89 -12.81
C GLN A 92 -14.11 -7.39 -12.58
N LYS A 93 -15.33 -6.88 -12.76
CA LYS A 93 -15.67 -5.47 -12.45
C LYS A 93 -15.37 -5.13 -10.99
N GLY A 94 -15.80 -5.98 -10.06
CA GLY A 94 -15.51 -5.80 -8.64
C GLY A 94 -14.00 -5.80 -8.35
N ALA A 95 -13.27 -6.78 -8.88
CA ALA A 95 -11.83 -6.87 -8.70
C ALA A 95 -11.08 -5.65 -9.26
N LEU A 96 -11.42 -5.20 -10.47
CA LEU A 96 -10.80 -4.03 -11.10
C LEU A 96 -11.15 -2.72 -10.36
N MET A 97 -12.38 -2.59 -9.86
CA MET A 97 -12.78 -1.44 -9.05
C MET A 97 -11.95 -1.32 -7.78
N LEU A 98 -11.80 -2.42 -7.03
CA LEU A 98 -10.99 -2.45 -5.82
C LEU A 98 -9.51 -2.18 -6.12
N ALA A 99 -8.96 -2.83 -7.16
CA ALA A 99 -7.57 -2.68 -7.55
C ALA A 99 -7.20 -1.25 -7.99
N ALA A 100 -8.12 -0.55 -8.66
CA ALA A 100 -7.89 0.83 -9.08
C ALA A 100 -8.07 1.84 -7.94
N THR A 101 -8.97 1.55 -6.99
CA THR A 101 -9.33 2.50 -5.94
C THR A 101 -8.30 2.52 -4.82
N PHE A 102 -7.82 1.37 -4.34
CA PHE A 102 -6.97 1.29 -3.15
C PHE A 102 -5.48 1.18 -3.52
N PRO A 103 -4.69 2.25 -3.31
CA PRO A 103 -3.27 2.24 -3.64
C PRO A 103 -2.42 1.56 -2.57
N ASN A 104 -1.20 1.17 -2.95
CA ASN A 104 -0.17 0.76 -2.00
C ASN A 104 0.60 1.99 -1.48
N VAL A 105 -0.03 2.73 -0.56
CA VAL A 105 0.50 3.99 -0.04
C VAL A 105 1.64 3.73 0.95
N THR A 106 1.42 2.91 1.96
CA THR A 106 2.46 2.64 2.97
C THR A 106 3.63 1.83 2.41
N TYR A 107 3.42 0.64 1.84
CA TYR A 107 4.55 -0.27 1.55
C TYR A 107 5.41 0.18 0.37
N LEU A 108 4.82 0.82 -0.65
CA LEU A 108 5.55 1.35 -1.81
C LEU A 108 5.76 2.86 -1.73
N GLY A 109 4.74 3.62 -1.30
CA GLY A 109 4.84 5.06 -1.21
C GLY A 109 5.87 5.54 -0.19
N LEU A 110 5.99 4.91 1.00
CA LEU A 110 7.00 5.30 1.99
C LEU A 110 8.43 5.27 1.45
N PRO A 111 8.97 4.13 0.98
CA PRO A 111 10.37 4.08 0.57
C PRO A 111 10.63 4.95 -0.68
N VAL A 112 9.66 5.07 -1.60
CA VAL A 112 9.81 5.90 -2.80
C VAL A 112 9.82 7.39 -2.43
N THR A 113 8.85 7.86 -1.65
CA THR A 113 8.78 9.29 -1.27
C THR A 113 9.89 9.68 -0.32
N ASN A 114 10.26 8.82 0.64
CA ASN A 114 11.39 9.09 1.53
C ASN A 114 12.69 9.27 0.72
N GLN A 115 12.92 8.43 -0.28
CA GLN A 115 14.11 8.56 -1.12
C GLN A 115 14.09 9.83 -1.98
N VAL A 116 12.93 10.23 -2.51
CA VAL A 116 12.83 11.35 -3.47
C VAL A 116 12.68 12.70 -2.76
N LEU A 117 11.95 12.75 -1.66
CA LEU A 117 11.53 13.96 -0.94
C LEU A 117 12.19 14.09 0.43
N GLY A 118 12.63 12.99 1.04
CA GLY A 118 13.22 12.95 2.38
C GLY A 118 12.27 12.43 3.45
N SER A 119 12.79 12.22 4.67
CA SER A 119 12.08 11.54 5.77
C SER A 119 10.80 12.24 6.25
N TRP A 120 10.67 13.55 6.03
CA TRP A 120 9.46 14.30 6.38
C TRP A 120 8.20 13.78 5.65
N SER A 121 8.37 13.18 4.46
CA SER A 121 7.25 12.65 3.70
C SER A 121 6.62 11.43 4.35
N ASN A 122 7.33 10.73 5.24
CA ASN A 122 6.84 9.52 5.92
C ASN A 122 5.56 9.82 6.72
N ALA A 123 5.53 10.95 7.42
CA ALA A 123 4.38 11.39 8.19
C ALA A 123 3.16 11.68 7.29
N VAL A 124 3.40 12.25 6.10
CA VAL A 124 2.34 12.54 5.13
C VAL A 124 1.78 11.25 4.55
N VAL A 125 2.65 10.32 4.15
CA VAL A 125 2.25 9.03 3.58
C VAL A 125 1.44 8.20 4.58
N LEU A 126 1.88 8.12 5.84
CA LEU A 126 1.15 7.38 6.86
C LEU A 126 -0.20 8.04 7.22
N GLN A 127 -0.26 9.38 7.29
CA GLN A 127 -1.54 10.07 7.49
C GLN A 127 -2.48 9.89 6.29
N TYR A 128 -1.94 9.91 5.07
CA TYR A 128 -2.71 9.68 3.85
C TYR A 128 -3.33 8.28 3.87
N ASP A 129 -2.55 7.26 4.23
CA ASP A 129 -3.03 5.88 4.25
C ASP A 129 -4.01 5.64 5.42
N LEU A 130 -3.61 6.00 6.65
CA LEU A 130 -4.36 5.69 7.88
C LEU A 130 -5.66 6.49 8.01
N PHE A 131 -5.76 7.69 7.43
CA PHE A 131 -6.96 8.52 7.55
C PHE A 131 -7.94 8.38 6.38
N ALA A 132 -7.57 7.70 5.30
CA ALA A 132 -8.43 7.64 4.11
C ALA A 132 -8.39 6.32 3.33
N CYS A 133 -7.27 5.59 3.31
CA CYS A 133 -7.09 4.43 2.43
C CYS A 133 -7.14 3.07 3.15
N THR A 134 -7.05 3.05 4.48
CA THR A 134 -7.19 1.86 5.35
C THR A 134 -8.51 1.90 6.11
#